data_AF-A0A6B8VS23-F1
#
_entry.id   AF-A0A6B8VS23-F1
#
_cell.length_a   1.000
_cell.length_b   1.000
_cell.length_c   1.000
_cell.angle_alpha   90.00
_cell.angle_beta   90.00
_cell.angle_gamma   90.00
#
_symmetry.space_group_name_H-M   'P 1'
#
loop_
_entity.id
_entity.type
_entity.pdbx_description
1 polymer ?
#
loop_
_entity_poly.entity_id
_entity_poly.type
_entity_poly.pdbx_seq_one_letter_code
_entity_poly.pdbx_strand_id
1 'polypeptide(L)'
;MQHYAIEALRSALGDDIAEFALRNELPLVSMWEDASPLGTSRLGGAPDLAAGEQWPSFGERAVFLGQIDFSELPVEIHERHAMPRAGVLRLFTPTESDQETGQYPLVATLFTTADTIEGDLSGSIPVRFEYGMDLPEDSAQCEDWPWAEASEEEDTYSEICENQHSYQYLFGYPWPAGEPNPAGTVPLLTLFSEEAYWLEGEVLQLFITPEDLAAGNFSNLRAEIRQPY
;
A
#
# COMPACT_ATOMS: atom_id res chain seq x y z
N MET A 1 -17.87 4.81 2.24
CA MET A 1 -18.07 3.35 2.30
C MET A 1 -18.02 2.78 3.72
N GLN A 2 -17.18 3.32 4.63
CA GLN A 2 -17.03 2.87 6.04
C GLN A 2 -18.33 2.50 6.79
N HIS A 3 -19.35 3.37 6.78
CA HIS A 3 -20.61 3.07 7.48
C HIS A 3 -21.41 1.91 6.86
N TYR A 4 -21.15 1.54 5.60
CA TYR A 4 -21.90 0.46 4.97
C TYR A 4 -21.41 -0.91 5.44
N ALA A 5 -20.09 -1.09 5.56
CA ALA A 5 -19.48 -2.35 6.01
C ALA A 5 -19.95 -2.72 7.42
N ILE A 6 -19.78 -1.78 8.36
CA ILE A 6 -20.13 -2.00 9.77
C ILE A 6 -21.62 -2.26 9.94
N GLU A 7 -22.48 -1.54 9.20
CA GLU A 7 -23.93 -1.79 9.25
C GLU A 7 -24.32 -3.11 8.58
N ALA A 8 -23.64 -3.51 7.51
CA ALA A 8 -23.84 -4.82 6.89
C ALA A 8 -23.43 -5.95 7.84
N LEU A 9 -22.27 -5.83 8.50
CA LEU A 9 -21.81 -6.75 9.55
C LEU A 9 -22.81 -6.80 10.71
N ARG A 10 -23.27 -5.64 11.19
CA ARG A 10 -24.29 -5.57 12.25
C ARG A 10 -25.56 -6.29 11.87
N SER A 11 -26.01 -6.11 10.62
CA SER A 11 -27.23 -6.74 10.12
C SER A 11 -27.09 -8.24 9.88
N ALA A 12 -25.92 -8.72 9.44
CA ALA A 12 -25.70 -10.10 9.06
C ALA A 12 -25.23 -10.98 10.23
N LEU A 13 -24.34 -10.45 11.07
CA LEU A 13 -23.58 -11.18 12.08
C LEU A 13 -23.79 -10.65 13.51
N GLY A 14 -24.54 -9.56 13.67
CA GLY A 14 -24.91 -9.00 14.96
C GLY A 14 -23.97 -7.94 15.52
N ASP A 15 -24.34 -7.38 16.67
CA ASP A 15 -23.66 -6.23 17.28
C ASP A 15 -22.22 -6.54 17.72
N ASP A 16 -21.98 -7.75 18.23
CA ASP A 16 -20.65 -8.14 18.74
C ASP A 16 -19.58 -8.12 17.64
N ILE A 17 -19.92 -8.59 16.43
CA ILE A 17 -19.02 -8.59 15.26
C ILE A 17 -18.84 -7.17 14.71
N ALA A 18 -19.90 -6.36 14.69
CA ALA A 18 -19.78 -4.95 14.30
C ALA A 18 -18.89 -4.16 15.27
N GLU A 19 -18.97 -4.43 16.57
CA GLU A 19 -18.10 -3.84 17.58
C GLU A 19 -16.65 -4.32 17.45
N PHE A 20 -16.43 -5.60 17.15
CA PHE A 20 -15.10 -6.13 16.81
C PHE A 20 -14.50 -5.37 15.62
N ALA A 21 -15.23 -5.22 14.52
CA ALA A 21 -14.78 -4.51 13.33
C ALA A 21 -14.44 -3.04 13.64
N LEU A 22 -15.28 -2.33 14.41
CA LEU A 22 -15.02 -0.95 14.83
C LEU A 22 -13.77 -0.79 15.71
N ARG A 23 -13.39 -1.81 16.50
CA ARG A 23 -12.18 -1.75 17.32
C ARG A 23 -10.91 -2.02 16.51
N ASN A 24 -11.03 -2.83 15.47
CA ASN A 24 -9.90 -3.29 14.67
C ASN A 24 -9.78 -2.56 13.31
N GLU A 25 -10.65 -1.61 12.99
CA GLU A 25 -10.52 -0.89 11.73
C GLU A 25 -9.21 -0.07 11.64
N LEU A 26 -8.50 -0.25 10.52
CA LEU A 26 -7.30 0.52 10.18
C LEU A 26 -7.60 1.48 9.04
N PRO A 27 -7.05 2.71 9.05
CA PRO A 27 -7.21 3.62 7.95
C PRO A 27 -6.44 3.08 6.75
N LEU A 28 -7.04 3.29 5.60
CA LEU A 28 -6.53 2.83 4.33
C LEU A 28 -6.71 3.93 3.30
N VAL A 29 -5.82 3.97 2.33
CA VAL A 29 -6.00 4.78 1.13
C VAL A 29 -5.99 3.88 -0.09
N SER A 30 -7.16 3.64 -0.67
CA SER A 30 -7.28 2.92 -1.94
C SER A 30 -6.73 3.75 -3.09
N MET A 31 -6.05 3.08 -4.01
CA MET A 31 -5.50 3.66 -5.23
C MET A 31 -6.35 3.21 -6.42
N TRP A 32 -6.85 4.17 -7.18
CA TRP A 32 -7.66 3.92 -8.37
C TRP A 32 -7.02 4.59 -9.57
N GLU A 33 -7.07 3.94 -10.73
CA GLU A 33 -6.62 4.56 -11.98
C GLU A 33 -7.40 5.85 -12.28
N ASP A 34 -6.68 6.83 -12.81
CA ASP A 34 -7.21 8.16 -13.15
C ASP A 34 -6.50 8.73 -14.39
N ALA A 35 -7.00 9.87 -14.90
CA ALA A 35 -6.44 10.57 -16.05
C ALA A 35 -5.54 11.78 -15.68
N SER A 36 -4.92 11.75 -14.49
CA SER A 36 -4.20 12.89 -13.91
C SER A 36 -2.87 13.27 -14.62
N PRO A 37 -2.43 14.54 -14.57
CA PRO A 37 -1.25 15.05 -15.30
C PRO A 37 0.10 14.71 -14.63
N LEU A 38 1.22 15.14 -15.25
CA LEU A 38 2.56 15.10 -14.63
C LEU A 38 2.59 15.78 -13.25
N GLY A 39 3.51 15.34 -12.38
CA GLY A 39 3.66 15.82 -11.01
C GLY A 39 2.76 15.14 -9.98
N THR A 40 1.82 14.28 -10.40
CA THR A 40 0.91 13.56 -9.49
C THR A 40 1.38 12.15 -9.20
N SER A 41 0.70 11.49 -8.26
CA SER A 41 0.88 10.06 -8.00
C SER A 41 0.56 9.21 -9.23
N ARG A 42 1.36 8.15 -9.44
CA ARG A 42 1.19 7.19 -10.54
C ARG A 42 1.94 5.89 -10.29
N LEU A 43 1.58 4.86 -11.04
CA LEU A 43 2.28 3.58 -11.10
C LEU A 43 2.90 3.36 -12.48
N GLY A 44 4.09 2.75 -12.53
CA GLY A 44 4.82 2.45 -13.75
C GLY A 44 5.25 3.67 -14.58
N GLY A 45 5.76 3.41 -15.79
CA GLY A 45 6.21 4.42 -16.74
C GLY A 45 7.57 5.03 -16.37
N ALA A 46 7.69 6.37 -16.48
CA ALA A 46 8.89 7.11 -16.06
C ALA A 46 8.62 7.94 -14.80
N PRO A 47 9.59 7.98 -13.85
CA PRO A 47 9.57 8.90 -12.73
C PRO A 47 9.69 10.32 -13.23
N ASP A 48 9.10 11.21 -12.46
CA ASP A 48 9.46 12.61 -12.47
C ASP A 48 10.89 12.74 -11.92
N LEU A 49 11.82 13.36 -12.67
CA LEU A 49 13.19 13.59 -12.19
C LEU A 49 13.48 15.09 -12.15
N ALA A 50 14.23 15.52 -11.13
CA ALA A 50 14.75 16.87 -11.10
C ALA A 50 15.81 17.05 -12.22
N ALA A 51 15.98 18.28 -12.69
CA ALA A 51 16.99 18.56 -13.73
C ALA A 51 18.39 18.09 -13.28
N GLY A 52 18.98 17.17 -14.05
CA GLY A 52 20.28 16.58 -13.76
C GLY A 52 20.28 15.41 -12.76
N GLU A 53 19.13 15.06 -12.19
CA GLU A 53 18.95 13.83 -11.42
C GLU A 53 19.07 12.62 -12.36
N GLN A 54 19.82 11.61 -11.93
CA GLN A 54 19.99 10.38 -12.71
C GLN A 54 18.96 9.34 -12.25
N TRP A 55 18.40 8.62 -13.21
CA TRP A 55 17.59 7.45 -12.92
C TRP A 55 18.43 6.41 -12.16
N PRO A 56 17.95 5.86 -11.03
CA PRO A 56 18.69 4.86 -10.26
C PRO A 56 19.13 3.63 -11.07
N SER A 57 20.29 3.06 -10.74
CA SER A 57 20.81 1.86 -11.42
C SER A 57 21.42 0.86 -10.42
N PHE A 58 21.21 -0.42 -10.70
CA PHE A 58 21.77 -1.56 -9.97
C PHE A 58 22.61 -2.41 -10.93
N GLY A 59 23.55 -1.78 -11.63
CA GLY A 59 24.27 -2.39 -12.77
C GLY A 59 23.53 -2.21 -14.09
N GLU A 60 22.20 -2.37 -14.07
CA GLU A 60 21.28 -1.96 -15.13
C GLU A 60 20.32 -0.87 -14.64
N ARG A 61 19.58 -0.25 -15.56
CA ARG A 61 18.59 0.78 -15.21
C ARG A 61 17.49 0.14 -14.36
N ALA A 62 17.20 0.73 -13.21
CA ALA A 62 16.15 0.23 -12.33
C ALA A 62 14.76 0.34 -12.97
N VAL A 63 13.88 -0.59 -12.65
CA VAL A 63 12.45 -0.53 -12.94
C VAL A 63 11.82 0.50 -12.01
N PHE A 64 11.01 1.39 -12.57
CA PHE A 64 10.22 2.35 -11.81
C PHE A 64 8.85 1.76 -11.49
N LEU A 65 8.55 1.59 -10.21
CA LEU A 65 7.29 1.02 -9.74
C LEU A 65 6.19 2.07 -9.66
N GLY A 66 6.56 3.28 -9.25
CA GLY A 66 5.62 4.38 -9.11
C GLY A 66 6.12 5.50 -8.23
N GLN A 67 5.32 6.55 -8.16
CA GLN A 67 5.53 7.67 -7.27
C GLN A 67 4.24 8.06 -6.57
N ILE A 68 4.38 8.56 -5.35
CA ILE A 68 3.27 8.93 -4.47
C ILE A 68 3.57 10.32 -3.92
N ASP A 69 2.75 11.29 -4.28
CA ASP A 69 2.80 12.63 -3.68
C ASP A 69 2.01 12.64 -2.38
N PHE A 70 2.71 12.80 -1.27
CA PHE A 70 2.09 12.82 0.05
C PHE A 70 1.11 13.97 0.25
N SER A 71 1.20 15.05 -0.53
CA SER A 71 0.22 16.15 -0.45
C SER A 71 -1.17 15.77 -0.98
N GLU A 72 -1.28 14.67 -1.72
CA GLU A 72 -2.56 14.13 -2.23
C GLU A 72 -3.27 13.22 -1.21
N LEU A 73 -2.59 12.87 -0.11
CA LEU A 73 -3.16 11.98 0.91
C LEU A 73 -4.10 12.73 1.87
N PRO A 74 -5.11 12.03 2.43
CA PRO A 74 -6.01 12.60 3.44
C PRO A 74 -5.28 13.10 4.69
N VAL A 75 -5.78 14.17 5.32
CA VAL A 75 -5.17 14.75 6.53
C VAL A 75 -5.14 13.75 7.69
N GLU A 76 -6.14 12.88 7.76
CA GLU A 76 -6.31 11.83 8.75
C GLU A 76 -5.15 10.83 8.72
N ILE A 77 -4.62 10.54 7.53
CA ILE A 77 -3.48 9.64 7.33
C ILE A 77 -2.20 10.30 7.86
N HIS A 78 -1.98 11.58 7.55
CA HIS A 78 -0.84 12.33 8.08
C HIS A 78 -0.83 12.38 9.61
N GLU A 79 -1.98 12.63 10.21
CA GLU A 79 -2.10 12.75 11.67
C GLU A 79 -1.95 11.39 12.36
N ARG A 80 -2.55 10.33 11.81
CA ARG A 80 -2.47 8.98 12.37
C ARG A 80 -1.05 8.42 12.34
N HIS A 81 -0.33 8.62 11.23
CA HIS A 81 1.01 8.05 11.03
C HIS A 81 2.15 9.02 11.32
N ALA A 82 1.84 10.26 11.73
CA ALA A 82 2.80 11.35 11.93
C ALA A 82 3.72 11.60 10.71
N MET A 83 3.26 11.28 9.51
CA MET A 83 4.06 11.31 8.29
C MET A 83 4.15 12.73 7.68
N PRO A 84 5.17 13.03 6.85
CA PRO A 84 5.27 14.29 6.14
C PRO A 84 4.02 14.63 5.34
N ARG A 85 3.61 15.91 5.35
CA ARG A 85 2.45 16.42 4.60
C ARG A 85 2.70 16.69 3.12
N ALA A 86 3.95 16.56 2.69
CA ALA A 86 4.36 16.85 1.33
C ALA A 86 5.65 16.10 1.01
N GLY A 87 5.94 15.98 -0.27
CA GLY A 87 7.08 15.24 -0.80
C GLY A 87 6.60 14.09 -1.67
N VAL A 88 7.40 13.75 -2.67
CA VAL A 88 7.12 12.67 -3.60
C VAL A 88 8.02 11.50 -3.25
N LEU A 89 7.40 10.40 -2.83
CA LEU A 89 8.06 9.11 -2.66
C LEU A 89 8.15 8.45 -4.04
N ARG A 90 9.36 8.04 -4.46
CA ARG A 90 9.58 7.29 -5.70
C ARG A 90 10.14 5.92 -5.36
N LEU A 91 9.62 4.90 -6.06
CA LEU A 91 9.94 3.50 -5.78
C LEU A 91 10.60 2.86 -7.01
N PHE A 92 11.74 2.21 -6.77
CA PHE A 92 12.53 1.55 -7.80
C PHE A 92 12.95 0.16 -7.35
N THR A 93 12.98 -0.78 -8.29
CA THR A 93 13.48 -2.15 -8.10
C THR A 93 14.45 -2.52 -9.22
N PRO A 94 15.44 -3.40 -9.01
CA PRO A 94 16.18 -4.03 -10.11
C PRO A 94 15.28 -4.79 -11.09
N THR A 95 15.79 -4.98 -12.30
CA THR A 95 15.17 -5.80 -13.36
C THR A 95 15.22 -7.29 -13.05
N GLU A 96 16.24 -7.73 -12.32
CA GLU A 96 16.41 -9.11 -11.87
C GLU A 96 16.41 -9.14 -10.34
N SER A 97 15.46 -9.86 -9.74
CA SER A 97 15.45 -10.12 -8.30
C SER A 97 16.35 -11.30 -7.98
N ASP A 98 17.20 -11.18 -6.96
CA ASP A 98 17.91 -12.32 -6.40
C ASP A 98 16.94 -13.20 -5.59
N GLN A 99 16.32 -14.17 -6.28
CA GLN A 99 15.35 -15.08 -5.69
C GLN A 99 15.96 -15.97 -4.58
N GLU A 100 17.30 -16.08 -4.46
CA GLU A 100 17.92 -16.92 -3.42
C GLU A 100 17.80 -16.33 -2.01
N THR A 101 17.69 -15.00 -1.88
CA THR A 101 17.70 -14.33 -0.57
C THR A 101 16.30 -14.02 -0.03
N GLY A 102 15.27 -14.10 -0.88
CA GLY A 102 13.91 -13.67 -0.53
C GLY A 102 13.77 -12.18 -0.21
N GLN A 103 14.85 -11.39 -0.35
CA GLN A 103 14.82 -9.95 -0.18
C GLN A 103 14.80 -9.30 -1.56
N TYR A 104 13.75 -8.50 -1.81
CA TYR A 104 13.67 -7.70 -3.02
C TYR A 104 14.39 -6.38 -2.79
N PRO A 105 15.55 -6.15 -3.43
CA PRO A 105 16.23 -4.87 -3.33
C PRO A 105 15.32 -3.75 -3.81
N LEU A 106 14.91 -2.88 -2.90
CA LEU A 106 14.09 -1.71 -3.19
C LEU A 106 14.91 -0.45 -2.90
N VAL A 107 14.93 0.47 -3.85
CA VAL A 107 15.36 1.84 -3.59
C VAL A 107 14.13 2.73 -3.55
N ALA A 108 13.92 3.33 -2.38
CA ALA A 108 12.92 4.34 -2.16
C ALA A 108 13.59 5.67 -1.87
N THR A 109 13.10 6.71 -2.52
CA THR A 109 13.64 8.06 -2.37
C THR A 109 12.51 9.04 -2.17
N LEU A 110 12.64 9.87 -1.14
CA LEU A 110 11.71 10.97 -0.88
C LEU A 110 12.38 12.28 -1.30
N PHE A 111 11.71 13.04 -2.15
CA PHE A 111 12.16 14.36 -2.54
C PHE A 111 11.09 15.41 -2.29
N THR A 112 11.52 16.60 -1.89
CA THR A 112 10.68 17.78 -1.94
C THR A 112 10.72 18.28 -3.39
N THR A 113 9.55 18.47 -4.00
CA THR A 113 9.45 18.81 -5.43
C THR A 113 10.26 20.08 -5.73
N ALA A 114 11.19 19.97 -6.68
CA ALA A 114 11.84 21.12 -7.28
C ALA A 114 10.90 21.72 -8.35
N ASP A 115 11.03 23.03 -8.61
CA ASP A 115 10.14 23.80 -9.49
C ASP A 115 10.10 23.32 -10.96
N THR A 116 10.96 22.37 -11.36
CA THR A 116 10.99 21.80 -12.72
C THR A 116 11.09 20.29 -12.67
N ILE A 117 10.04 19.62 -13.15
CA ILE A 117 9.97 18.17 -13.35
C ILE A 117 10.14 17.89 -14.85
N GLU A 118 11.09 17.03 -15.19
CA GLU A 118 11.15 16.39 -16.51
C GLU A 118 10.62 14.96 -16.39
N GLY A 119 9.68 14.58 -17.26
CA GLY A 119 9.04 13.27 -17.19
C GLY A 119 8.40 12.85 -18.52
N ASP A 120 8.35 11.54 -18.75
CA ASP A 120 7.60 10.91 -19.84
C ASP A 120 6.38 10.20 -19.24
N LEU A 121 5.18 10.56 -19.69
CA LEU A 121 3.94 9.93 -19.24
C LEU A 121 3.69 8.56 -19.90
N SER A 122 4.49 8.19 -20.90
CA SER A 122 4.26 6.94 -21.63
C SER A 122 4.36 5.73 -20.71
N GLY A 123 3.31 4.90 -20.74
CA GLY A 123 3.23 3.68 -19.92
C GLY A 123 3.03 3.92 -18.41
N SER A 124 2.74 5.14 -17.97
CA SER A 124 2.34 5.43 -16.59
C SER A 124 0.82 5.36 -16.40
N ILE A 125 0.39 4.89 -15.24
CA ILE A 125 -1.01 4.83 -14.81
C ILE A 125 -1.17 5.86 -13.70
N PRO A 126 -1.74 7.05 -13.97
CA PRO A 126 -2.04 8.01 -12.92
C PRO A 126 -3.02 7.40 -11.92
N VAL A 127 -2.87 7.75 -10.64
CA VAL A 127 -3.74 7.24 -9.59
C VAL A 127 -4.37 8.36 -8.79
N ARG A 128 -5.61 8.14 -8.36
CA ARG A 128 -6.29 8.94 -7.35
C ARG A 128 -6.43 8.16 -6.06
N PHE A 129 -6.50 8.89 -4.96
CA PHE A 129 -6.65 8.33 -3.62
C PHE A 129 -8.09 8.40 -3.13
N GLU A 130 -8.52 7.34 -2.45
CA GLU A 130 -9.78 7.31 -1.74
C GLU A 130 -9.56 6.83 -0.30
N TYR A 131 -9.94 7.67 0.65
CA TYR A 131 -9.84 7.33 2.07
C TYR A 131 -10.90 6.28 2.42
N GLY A 132 -10.45 5.24 3.10
CA GLY A 132 -11.28 4.15 3.58
C GLY A 132 -10.82 3.63 4.92
N MET A 133 -11.52 2.61 5.37
CA MET A 133 -11.09 1.78 6.49
C MET A 133 -10.99 0.36 6.00
N ASP A 134 -10.04 -0.35 6.59
CA ASP A 134 -9.73 -1.73 6.31
C ASP A 134 -9.98 -2.56 7.57
N LEU A 135 -10.40 -3.79 7.37
CA LEU A 135 -10.81 -4.71 8.42
C LEU A 135 -9.88 -5.93 8.39
N PRO A 136 -9.56 -6.54 9.55
CA PRO A 136 -8.74 -7.74 9.56
C PRO A 136 -9.48 -8.87 8.86
N GLU A 137 -8.77 -9.67 8.08
CA GLU A 137 -9.23 -10.87 7.38
C GLU A 137 -8.88 -12.15 8.13
N ASP A 138 -7.97 -12.11 9.11
CA ASP A 138 -7.63 -13.28 9.92
C ASP A 138 -7.05 -13.02 11.32
N SER A 139 -6.80 -14.12 12.03
CA SER A 139 -6.16 -14.14 13.36
C SER A 139 -4.67 -13.75 13.40
N ALA A 140 -3.98 -13.71 12.26
CA ALA A 140 -2.61 -13.21 12.20
C ALA A 140 -2.56 -11.69 12.21
N GLN A 141 -3.65 -11.03 11.80
CA GLN A 141 -3.77 -9.58 11.72
C GLN A 141 -4.31 -8.93 13.01
N CYS A 142 -5.08 -9.66 13.84
CA CYS A 142 -5.55 -9.14 15.13
C CYS A 142 -5.63 -10.23 16.22
N GLU A 143 -5.37 -9.82 17.48
CA GLU A 143 -5.34 -10.74 18.63
C GLU A 143 -6.74 -11.20 19.10
N ASP A 144 -7.79 -10.43 18.84
CA ASP A 144 -9.17 -10.71 19.28
C ASP A 144 -10.06 -11.28 18.17
N TRP A 145 -9.47 -12.05 17.24
CA TRP A 145 -10.20 -12.72 16.15
C TRP A 145 -11.39 -13.53 16.69
N PRO A 146 -12.62 -13.26 16.24
CA PRO A 146 -13.81 -13.81 16.89
C PRO A 146 -14.06 -15.28 16.53
N TRP A 147 -13.43 -15.81 15.48
CA TRP A 147 -13.59 -17.19 15.03
C TRP A 147 -12.43 -18.08 15.50
N ALA A 148 -12.76 -19.21 16.13
CA ALA A 148 -11.76 -20.19 16.56
C ALA A 148 -11.45 -21.24 15.48
N GLU A 149 -12.41 -21.48 14.57
CA GLU A 149 -12.34 -22.42 13.45
C GLU A 149 -13.18 -21.85 12.30
N ALA A 150 -12.87 -22.27 11.06
CA ALA A 150 -13.60 -21.91 9.85
C ALA A 150 -15.11 -22.10 10.01
N SER A 151 -15.89 -21.06 9.72
CA SER A 151 -17.34 -21.05 9.93
C SER A 151 -18.08 -20.25 8.85
N GLU A 152 -19.38 -20.52 8.66
CA GLU A 152 -20.23 -19.75 7.74
C GLU A 152 -20.30 -18.25 8.11
N GLU A 153 -20.12 -17.93 9.41
CA GLU A 153 -20.06 -16.54 9.89
C GLU A 153 -18.75 -15.86 9.46
N GLU A 154 -17.62 -16.58 9.49
CA GLU A 154 -16.32 -16.10 8.99
C GLU A 154 -16.37 -15.90 7.48
N ASP A 155 -16.95 -16.85 6.73
CA ASP A 155 -17.14 -16.72 5.29
C ASP A 155 -17.99 -15.47 4.95
N THR A 156 -19.09 -15.27 5.67
CA THR A 156 -19.96 -14.10 5.49
C THR A 156 -19.23 -12.79 5.81
N TYR A 157 -18.39 -12.79 6.85
CA TYR A 157 -17.57 -11.64 7.20
C TYR A 157 -16.56 -11.32 6.09
N SER A 158 -15.84 -12.33 5.60
CA SER A 158 -14.86 -12.18 4.52
C SER A 158 -15.49 -11.64 3.25
N GLU A 159 -16.65 -12.15 2.84
CA GLU A 159 -17.40 -11.63 1.68
C GLU A 159 -17.76 -10.14 1.84
N ILE A 160 -18.08 -9.69 3.06
CA ILE A 160 -18.36 -8.27 3.34
C ILE A 160 -17.09 -7.41 3.30
N CYS A 161 -15.93 -7.98 3.66
CA CYS A 161 -14.63 -7.31 3.70
C CYS A 161 -13.95 -7.22 2.31
N GLU A 162 -14.00 -8.29 1.50
CA GLU A 162 -13.37 -8.36 0.17
C GLU A 162 -13.80 -7.22 -0.78
N ASN A 163 -14.98 -6.63 -0.54
CA ASN A 163 -15.55 -5.58 -1.38
C ASN A 163 -15.21 -4.15 -0.91
N GLN A 164 -14.33 -3.97 0.08
CA GLN A 164 -14.10 -2.67 0.73
C GLN A 164 -13.03 -1.81 0.04
N HIS A 165 -12.04 -2.40 -0.65
CA HIS A 165 -10.92 -1.65 -1.20
C HIS A 165 -10.34 -2.23 -2.50
N SER A 166 -9.53 -1.42 -3.19
CA SER A 166 -8.74 -1.83 -4.34
C SER A 166 -7.61 -2.79 -3.93
N TYR A 167 -7.08 -3.57 -4.88
CA TYR A 167 -5.88 -4.41 -4.69
C TYR A 167 -4.56 -3.62 -4.61
N GLN A 168 -4.63 -2.30 -4.77
CA GLN A 168 -3.50 -1.37 -4.65
C GLN A 168 -3.88 -0.31 -3.63
N TYR A 169 -3.13 -0.19 -2.55
CA TYR A 169 -3.49 0.69 -1.45
C TYR A 169 -2.31 1.05 -0.57
N LEU A 170 -2.46 2.14 0.20
CA LEU A 170 -1.56 2.54 1.26
C LEU A 170 -2.16 2.21 2.63
N PHE A 171 -1.29 1.83 3.57
CA PHE A 171 -1.66 1.46 4.95
C PHE A 171 -2.65 0.29 5.01
N GLY A 172 -3.56 0.23 5.96
CA GLY A 172 -4.44 -0.93 6.19
C GLY A 172 -3.71 -2.17 6.72
N TYR A 173 -4.33 -3.32 6.52
CA TYR A 173 -3.81 -4.64 6.81
C TYR A 173 -2.99 -5.19 5.63
N PRO A 174 -1.98 -6.05 5.88
CA PRO A 174 -1.21 -6.63 4.80
C PRO A 174 -2.02 -7.71 4.05
N TRP A 175 -1.88 -7.77 2.73
CA TRP A 175 -2.50 -8.78 1.87
C TRP A 175 -1.44 -9.61 1.12
N PRO A 176 -1.66 -10.92 0.93
CA PRO A 176 -2.73 -11.74 1.49
C PRO A 176 -2.61 -11.89 3.01
N ALA A 177 -3.74 -12.23 3.64
CA ALA A 177 -3.80 -12.62 5.03
C ALA A 177 -2.94 -13.88 5.29
N GLY A 178 -2.58 -14.13 6.55
CA GLY A 178 -1.87 -15.33 6.98
C GLY A 178 -0.47 -15.06 7.51
N GLU A 179 0.06 -13.86 7.28
CA GLU A 179 1.36 -13.44 7.80
C GLU A 179 1.25 -12.11 8.55
N PRO A 180 1.67 -12.05 9.83
CA PRO A 180 1.63 -10.82 10.60
C PRO A 180 2.58 -9.78 10.01
N ASN A 181 2.32 -8.51 10.33
CA ASN A 181 3.26 -7.44 10.03
C ASN A 181 4.64 -7.76 10.63
N PRO A 182 5.74 -7.47 9.93
CA PRO A 182 7.06 -7.50 10.53
C PRO A 182 7.07 -6.68 11.82
N ALA A 183 7.59 -7.27 12.90
CA ALA A 183 7.52 -6.68 14.23
C ALA A 183 8.09 -5.24 14.25
N GLY A 184 7.32 -4.31 14.79
CA GLY A 184 7.71 -2.89 14.90
C GLY A 184 7.56 -2.08 13.60
N THR A 185 6.91 -2.63 12.57
CA THR A 185 6.63 -1.93 11.32
C THR A 185 5.13 -1.70 11.11
N VAL A 186 4.81 -0.79 10.19
CA VAL A 186 3.47 -0.59 9.64
C VAL A 186 3.50 -0.88 8.13
N PRO A 187 2.41 -1.43 7.56
CA PRO A 187 2.24 -1.47 6.11
C PRO A 187 2.25 -0.05 5.58
N LEU A 188 3.06 0.18 4.54
CA LEU A 188 3.12 1.44 3.81
C LEU A 188 2.35 1.35 2.51
N LEU A 189 2.63 0.32 1.70
CA LEU A 189 2.09 0.17 0.36
C LEU A 189 1.89 -1.31 0.03
N THR A 190 0.73 -1.63 -0.54
CA THR A 190 0.43 -2.92 -1.17
C THR A 190 0.17 -2.66 -2.65
N LEU A 191 0.89 -3.36 -3.53
CA LEU A 191 0.69 -3.35 -4.98
C LEU A 191 0.45 -4.77 -5.48
N PHE A 192 -0.74 -4.99 -6.03
CA PHE A 192 -1.04 -6.20 -6.80
C PHE A 192 -0.86 -5.97 -8.29
N SER A 193 -0.25 -6.95 -8.96
CA SER A 193 -0.01 -6.94 -10.40
C SER A 193 -0.97 -7.92 -11.10
N GLU A 194 -2.17 -7.45 -11.49
CA GLU A 194 -3.07 -8.23 -12.36
C GLU A 194 -2.59 -8.26 -13.81
N GLU A 195 -2.18 -7.10 -14.34
CA GLU A 195 -1.79 -6.93 -15.74
C GLU A 195 -0.63 -5.91 -15.90
N ALA A 196 0.54 -6.08 -15.26
CA ALA A 196 1.71 -5.24 -15.58
C ALA A 196 3.09 -5.74 -15.07
N TYR A 197 3.89 -6.28 -15.99
CA TYR A 197 5.34 -6.05 -16.21
C TYR A 197 6.42 -6.32 -15.12
N TRP A 198 6.11 -6.56 -13.84
CA TRP A 198 7.17 -6.64 -12.79
C TRP A 198 7.08 -7.84 -11.86
N LEU A 199 5.87 -8.36 -11.59
CA LEU A 199 5.61 -9.47 -10.67
C LEU A 199 4.43 -10.26 -11.24
N GLU A 200 4.65 -11.50 -11.66
CA GLU A 200 3.71 -12.34 -12.43
C GLU A 200 2.51 -12.79 -11.57
N GLY A 201 1.59 -11.87 -11.27
CA GLY A 201 0.47 -12.14 -10.37
C GLY A 201 0.86 -12.16 -8.89
N GLU A 202 2.00 -11.59 -8.50
CA GLU A 202 2.40 -11.49 -7.09
C GLU A 202 2.04 -10.13 -6.48
N VAL A 203 2.10 -10.06 -5.16
CA VAL A 203 1.84 -8.85 -4.35
C VAL A 203 3.16 -8.31 -3.83
N LEU A 204 3.47 -7.05 -4.13
CA LEU A 204 4.53 -6.32 -3.45
C LEU A 204 3.97 -5.61 -2.23
N GLN A 205 4.55 -5.88 -1.07
CA GLN A 205 4.25 -5.19 0.17
C GLN A 205 5.46 -4.47 0.71
N LEU A 206 5.27 -3.20 1.07
CA LEU A 206 6.29 -2.36 1.67
C LEU A 206 5.92 -2.06 3.11
N PHE A 207 6.89 -2.22 4.01
CA PHE A 207 6.77 -1.93 5.43
C PHE A 207 7.81 -0.91 5.87
N ILE A 208 7.44 -0.06 6.83
CA ILE A 208 8.30 0.98 7.38
C ILE A 208 8.14 1.05 8.91
N THR A 209 9.19 1.47 9.61
CA THR A 209 9.05 1.76 11.05
C THR A 209 8.30 3.09 11.25
N PRO A 210 7.50 3.25 12.32
CA PRO A 210 6.85 4.54 12.61
C PRO A 210 7.83 5.71 12.75
N GLU A 211 9.04 5.45 13.29
CA GLU A 211 10.10 6.46 13.44
C GLU A 211 10.61 6.95 12.08
N ASP A 212 10.96 6.01 11.20
CA ASP A 212 11.44 6.34 9.85
C ASP A 212 10.34 7.04 9.03
N LEU A 213 9.09 6.59 9.14
CA LEU A 213 7.96 7.23 8.46
C LEU A 213 7.76 8.68 8.93
N ALA A 214 7.78 8.92 10.24
CA ALA A 214 7.64 10.26 10.79
C ALA A 214 8.82 11.19 10.42
N ALA A 215 10.02 10.62 10.30
CA ALA A 215 11.20 11.34 9.86
C ALA A 215 11.24 11.58 8.33
N GLY A 216 10.34 10.95 7.56
CA GLY A 216 10.42 10.94 6.10
C GLY A 216 11.65 10.19 5.58
N ASN A 217 12.18 9.24 6.35
CA ASN A 217 13.36 8.46 6.01
C ASN A 217 12.96 7.11 5.40
N PHE A 218 13.03 7.00 4.08
CA PHE A 218 12.64 5.77 3.37
C PHE A 218 13.81 4.84 3.03
N SER A 219 14.98 5.04 3.65
CA SER A 219 16.18 4.22 3.36
C SER A 219 16.10 2.79 3.88
N ASN A 220 15.22 2.53 4.85
CA ASN A 220 15.11 1.24 5.56
C ASN A 220 13.77 0.55 5.30
N LEU A 221 13.17 0.76 4.13
CA LEU A 221 11.95 0.04 3.75
C LEU A 221 12.22 -1.47 3.69
N ARG A 222 11.27 -2.24 4.21
CA ARG A 222 11.24 -3.68 4.04
C ARG A 222 10.26 -4.01 2.94
N ALA A 223 10.74 -4.66 1.89
CA ALA A 223 9.93 -5.16 0.79
C ALA A 223 9.73 -6.67 0.93
N GLU A 224 8.50 -7.13 0.77
CA GLU A 224 8.13 -8.55 0.72
C GLU A 224 7.29 -8.81 -0.52
N ILE A 225 7.53 -9.95 -1.17
CA ILE A 225 6.66 -10.45 -2.23
C ILE A 225 5.84 -11.59 -1.66
N ARG A 226 4.53 -11.52 -1.89
CA ARG A 226 3.58 -12.53 -1.44
C ARG A 226 2.80 -13.08 -2.62
N GLN A 227 2.52 -14.37 -2.58
CA GLN A 227 1.73 -15.05 -3.60
C GLN A 227 0.25 -14.95 -3.23
N PRO A 228 -0.63 -14.45 -4.11
CA PRO A 228 -2.07 -14.61 -3.89
C PRO A 228 -2.40 -16.11 -3.92
N TYR A 229 -3.37 -16.53 -3.12
CA TYR A 229 -3.74 -17.94 -2.87
C TYR A 229 -3.95 -18.79 -4.14
#